data_AF-A0A971XX26-F1
#
_entry.id   AF-A0A971XX26-F1
#
_cell.length_a   1.000
_cell.length_b   1.000
_cell.length_c   1.000
_cell.angle_alpha   90.00
_cell.angle_beta   90.00
_cell.angle_gamma   90.00
#
_symmetry.space_group_name_H-M   'P 1'
#
loop_
_entity.id
_entity.type
_entity.pdbx_description
1 polymer ?
#
loop_
_entity_poly.entity_id
_entity_poly.type
_entity_poly.pdbx_seq_one_letter_code
_entity_poly.pdbx_strand_id
1 'polypeptide(L)'
;MIGDQTFEQVMAKGVELHDLAVQGKAGAAQEALQWLDQARQMEPDNPEAQAYYGSALALVGRDSIDPQERFTKVLRGLRILDRTAAAYGELIPVRVLRAYVNYRLPEEYFHRTQIAIDDFRFLIDRYERDNTVFSEQFYR
;
A
#
# COMPACT_ATOMS: atom_id res chain seq x y z
N MET A 1 -20.94 6.66 -12.29
CA MET A 1 -20.90 5.76 -13.46
C MET A 1 -19.51 5.87 -14.05
N ILE A 2 -18.69 4.82 -13.94
CA ILE A 2 -17.29 4.78 -14.37
C ILE A 2 -17.22 3.83 -15.56
N GLY A 3 -17.70 4.28 -16.72
CA GLY A 3 -17.91 3.42 -17.89
C GLY A 3 -16.75 3.35 -18.88
N ASP A 4 -15.79 4.29 -18.82
CA ASP A 4 -14.80 4.52 -19.90
C ASP A 4 -13.36 4.72 -19.41
N GLN A 5 -13.07 4.48 -18.13
CA GLN A 5 -11.71 4.70 -17.60
C GLN A 5 -10.82 3.47 -17.81
N THR A 6 -9.60 3.72 -18.29
CA THR A 6 -8.53 2.71 -18.42
C THR A 6 -7.95 2.30 -17.06
N PHE A 7 -7.28 1.14 -17.01
CA PHE A 7 -6.64 0.68 -15.78
C PHE A 7 -5.66 1.74 -15.24
N GLU A 8 -4.87 2.35 -16.11
CA GLU A 8 -3.86 3.35 -15.76
C GLU A 8 -4.50 4.60 -15.13
N GLN A 9 -5.63 5.05 -15.66
CA GLN A 9 -6.36 6.20 -15.11
C GLN A 9 -6.96 5.89 -13.73
N VAL A 10 -7.55 4.71 -13.58
CA VAL A 10 -8.14 4.25 -12.30
C VAL A 10 -7.04 4.07 -11.25
N MET A 11 -5.93 3.44 -11.64
CA MET A 11 -4.78 3.21 -10.79
C MET A 11 -4.13 4.53 -10.35
N ALA A 12 -3.83 5.43 -11.29
CA ALA A 12 -3.23 6.73 -10.98
C ALA A 12 -4.10 7.54 -10.01
N LYS A 13 -5.43 7.52 -10.19
CA LYS A 13 -6.35 8.20 -9.27
C LYS A 13 -6.35 7.57 -7.88
N GLY A 14 -6.32 6.25 -7.80
CA GLY A 14 -6.21 5.52 -6.55
C GLY A 14 -4.92 5.80 -5.79
N VAL A 15 -3.79 5.88 -6.50
CA VAL A 15 -2.48 6.23 -5.92
C VAL A 15 -2.45 7.67 -5.41
N GLU A 16 -2.95 8.64 -6.19
CA GLU A 16 -3.03 10.05 -5.75
C GLU A 16 -3.82 10.20 -4.45
N LEU A 17 -4.98 9.52 -4.35
CA LEU A 17 -5.80 9.53 -3.14
C LEU A 17 -5.15 8.78 -1.98
N HIS A 18 -4.41 7.70 -2.28
CA HIS A 18 -3.64 6.96 -1.28
C HIS A 18 -2.55 7.85 -0.66
N ASP A 19 -1.80 8.59 -1.47
CA ASP A 19 -0.76 9.51 -0.97
C ASP A 19 -1.36 10.60 -0.08
N LEU A 20 -2.51 11.17 -0.47
CA LEU A 20 -3.27 12.11 0.37
C LEU A 20 -3.73 11.46 1.69
N ALA A 21 -4.13 10.20 1.66
CA ALA A 21 -4.51 9.45 2.85
C ALA A 21 -3.31 9.17 3.78
N VAL A 22 -2.13 8.89 3.22
CA VAL A 22 -0.87 8.79 3.98
C VAL A 22 -0.56 10.12 4.69
N GLN A 23 -0.81 11.25 4.02
CA GLN A 23 -0.66 12.60 4.58
C GLN A 23 -1.77 12.98 5.58
N GLY A 24 -2.76 12.12 5.82
CA GLY A 24 -3.81 12.34 6.81
C GLY A 24 -5.00 13.17 6.30
N LYS A 25 -5.15 13.34 4.98
CA LYS A 25 -6.33 14.00 4.41
C LYS A 25 -7.59 13.19 4.72
N ALA A 26 -8.53 13.81 5.45
CA ALA A 26 -9.81 13.18 5.79
C ALA A 26 -10.57 12.72 4.54
N GLY A 27 -11.15 11.53 4.59
CA GLY A 27 -11.92 10.92 3.49
C GLY A 27 -11.09 10.23 2.41
N ALA A 28 -9.83 10.65 2.21
CA ALA A 28 -8.99 10.16 1.13
C ALA A 28 -8.73 8.64 1.20
N ALA A 29 -8.61 8.05 2.39
CA ALA A 29 -8.38 6.61 2.53
C ALA A 29 -9.54 5.78 1.96
N GLN A 30 -10.77 6.22 2.19
CA GLN A 30 -11.98 5.52 1.70
C GLN A 30 -12.11 5.67 0.19
N GLU A 31 -11.84 6.86 -0.35
CA GLU A 31 -11.85 7.07 -1.80
C GLU A 31 -10.73 6.26 -2.47
N ALA A 32 -9.50 6.29 -1.95
CA ALA A 32 -8.38 5.48 -2.43
C ALA A 32 -8.75 3.99 -2.46
N LEU A 33 -9.37 3.48 -1.39
CA LEU A 33 -9.80 2.09 -1.32
C LEU A 33 -10.78 1.71 -2.44
N GLN A 34 -11.73 2.59 -2.78
CA GLN A 34 -12.69 2.35 -3.86
C GLN A 34 -12.00 2.29 -5.23
N TRP A 35 -11.16 3.28 -5.54
CA TRP A 35 -10.42 3.32 -6.81
C TRP A 35 -9.45 2.15 -6.95
N LEU A 36 -8.74 1.80 -5.88
CA LEU A 36 -7.76 0.71 -5.89
C LEU A 36 -8.43 -0.68 -5.90
N ASP A 37 -9.61 -0.84 -5.32
CA ASP A 37 -10.37 -2.08 -5.50
C ASP A 37 -10.82 -2.24 -6.94
N GLN A 38 -11.23 -1.16 -7.60
CA GLN A 38 -11.55 -1.20 -9.03
C GLN A 38 -10.32 -1.53 -9.88
N ALA A 39 -9.17 -0.87 -9.66
CA ALA A 39 -7.93 -1.17 -10.38
C ALA A 39 -7.56 -2.66 -10.25
N ARG A 40 -7.65 -3.20 -9.03
CA ARG A 40 -7.39 -4.62 -8.75
C ARG A 40 -8.41 -5.57 -9.39
N GLN A 41 -9.66 -5.14 -9.59
CA GLN A 41 -10.65 -5.93 -10.32
C GLN A 41 -10.40 -5.93 -11.84
N MET A 42 -9.90 -4.82 -12.38
CA MET A 42 -9.55 -4.69 -13.80
C MET A 42 -8.30 -5.52 -14.14
N GLU A 43 -7.29 -5.50 -13.28
CA GLU A 43 -6.09 -6.34 -13.41
C GLU A 43 -5.80 -7.13 -12.12
N PRO A 44 -6.42 -8.31 -11.94
CA PRO A 44 -6.29 -9.10 -10.72
C PRO A 44 -4.86 -9.56 -10.41
N ASP A 45 -4.04 -9.77 -11.45
CA ASP A 45 -2.68 -10.25 -11.33
C ASP A 45 -1.64 -9.13 -11.21
N ASN A 46 -2.07 -7.85 -11.28
CA ASN A 46 -1.18 -6.71 -11.15
C ASN A 46 -0.71 -6.55 -9.68
N PRO A 47 0.58 -6.78 -9.39
CA PRO A 47 1.08 -6.79 -8.02
C PRO A 47 1.05 -5.41 -7.35
N GLU A 48 1.19 -4.34 -8.15
CA GLU A 48 1.15 -2.97 -7.64
C GLU A 48 -0.27 -2.60 -7.20
N ALA A 49 -1.28 -2.91 -8.03
CA ALA A 49 -2.69 -2.71 -7.66
C ALA A 49 -3.07 -3.49 -6.39
N GLN A 50 -2.60 -4.73 -6.26
CA GLN A 50 -2.80 -5.55 -5.05
C GLN A 50 -2.14 -4.91 -3.81
N ALA A 51 -0.90 -4.45 -3.93
CA ALA A 51 -0.18 -3.83 -2.83
C ALA A 51 -0.82 -2.52 -2.38
N TYR A 52 -1.17 -1.64 -3.32
CA TYR A 52 -1.85 -0.37 -3.00
C TYR A 52 -3.21 -0.61 -2.36
N TYR A 53 -4.00 -1.56 -2.88
CA TYR A 53 -5.27 -1.95 -2.24
C TYR A 53 -5.08 -2.45 -0.80
N GLY A 54 -4.07 -3.29 -0.55
CA GLY A 54 -3.71 -3.74 0.79
C GLY A 54 -3.31 -2.58 1.71
N SER A 55 -2.55 -1.62 1.20
CA SER A 55 -2.16 -0.41 1.93
C SER A 55 -3.36 0.51 2.23
N ALA A 56 -4.24 0.75 1.25
CA ALA A 56 -5.46 1.54 1.42
C ALA A 56 -6.41 0.90 2.45
N LEU A 57 -6.55 -0.43 2.48
CA LEU A 57 -7.28 -1.12 3.54
C LEU A 57 -6.72 -0.82 4.93
N ALA A 58 -5.39 -0.83 5.09
CA ALA A 58 -4.76 -0.51 6.36
C ALA A 58 -4.99 0.96 6.76
N LEU A 59 -4.96 1.89 5.80
CA LEU A 59 -5.27 3.31 6.03
C LEU A 59 -6.73 3.53 6.44
N VAL A 60 -7.68 2.85 5.79
CA VAL A 60 -9.10 2.91 6.22
C VAL A 60 -9.26 2.31 7.62
N GLY A 61 -8.51 1.26 7.94
CA GLY A 61 -8.46 0.71 9.30
C GLY A 61 -7.98 1.74 10.32
N ARG A 62 -6.84 2.40 10.04
CA ARG A 62 -6.27 3.50 10.85
C ARG A 62 -7.31 4.58 11.14
N ASP A 63 -8.08 4.97 10.12
CA ASP A 63 -9.05 6.08 10.21
C ASP A 63 -10.40 5.67 10.84
N SER A 64 -10.65 4.36 11.04
CA SER A 64 -11.91 3.90 11.62
C SER A 64 -11.97 4.20 13.12
N ILE A 65 -13.14 4.70 13.55
CA ILE A 65 -13.50 4.91 14.96
C ILE A 65 -14.00 3.64 15.65
N ASP A 66 -14.43 2.64 14.87
CA ASP A 66 -14.87 1.35 15.37
C ASP A 66 -13.63 0.45 15.57
N PRO A 67 -13.33 0.01 16.82
CA PRO A 67 -12.15 -0.80 17.09
C PRO A 67 -12.12 -2.14 16.32
N GLN A 68 -13.28 -2.78 16.16
CA GLN A 68 -13.37 -4.08 15.47
C GLN A 68 -13.12 -3.90 13.97
N GLU A 69 -13.71 -2.86 13.37
CA GLU A 69 -13.50 -2.52 11.98
C GLU A 69 -12.03 -2.12 11.71
N ARG A 70 -11.43 -1.31 12.60
CA ARG A 70 -10.03 -0.92 12.58
C ARG A 70 -9.12 -2.14 12.48
N PHE A 71 -9.22 -3.07 13.42
CA PHE A 71 -8.38 -4.27 13.43
C PHE A 71 -8.63 -5.15 12.20
N THR A 72 -9.89 -5.36 11.84
CA THR A 72 -10.25 -6.23 10.71
C THR A 72 -9.66 -5.73 9.40
N LYS A 73 -9.75 -4.42 9.15
CA LYS A 73 -9.23 -3.81 7.92
C LYS A 73 -7.71 -3.82 7.86
N VAL A 74 -7.04 -3.47 8.97
CA VAL A 74 -5.57 -3.55 9.06
C VAL A 74 -5.08 -4.97 8.80
N LEU A 75 -5.64 -5.97 9.48
CA LEU A 75 -5.23 -7.38 9.30
C LEU A 75 -5.48 -7.89 7.88
N ARG A 76 -6.58 -7.47 7.23
CA ARG A 76 -6.84 -7.80 5.83
C ARG A 76 -5.82 -7.16 4.90
N GLY A 77 -5.51 -5.88 5.10
CA GLY A 77 -4.49 -5.15 4.33
C GLY A 77 -3.11 -5.80 4.45
N LEU A 78 -2.69 -6.12 5.67
CA LEU A 78 -1.45 -6.84 5.94
C LEU A 78 -1.37 -8.19 5.24
N ARG A 79 -2.45 -8.99 5.30
CA ARG A 79 -2.49 -10.30 4.62
C ARG A 79 -2.30 -10.18 3.12
N ILE A 80 -2.85 -9.14 2.50
CA ILE A 80 -2.68 -8.88 1.07
C ILE A 80 -1.23 -8.49 0.78
N LEU A 81 -0.67 -7.54 1.52
CA LEU A 81 0.73 -7.12 1.37
C LEU A 81 1.71 -8.27 1.56
N ASP A 82 1.50 -9.12 2.58
CA ASP A 82 2.33 -10.29 2.85
C ASP A 82 2.29 -11.29 1.68
N ARG A 83 1.11 -11.57 1.14
CA ARG A 83 0.94 -12.46 -0.01
C ARG A 83 1.56 -11.89 -1.28
N THR A 84 1.32 -10.60 -1.56
CA THR A 84 1.88 -9.94 -2.74
C THR A 84 3.40 -9.91 -2.67
N ALA A 85 3.99 -9.63 -1.52
CA ALA A 85 5.44 -9.65 -1.35
C ALA A 85 6.04 -11.06 -1.35
N ALA A 86 5.29 -12.09 -0.94
CA ALA A 86 5.74 -13.46 -1.09
C ALA A 86 5.83 -13.89 -2.57
N ALA A 87 4.93 -13.39 -3.42
CA ALA A 87 4.92 -13.68 -4.85
C ALA A 87 5.82 -12.75 -5.69
N TYR A 88 5.91 -11.48 -5.30
CA TYR A 88 6.52 -10.40 -6.08
C TYR A 88 7.50 -9.56 -5.26
N GLY A 89 8.23 -10.22 -4.34
CA GLY A 89 9.12 -9.57 -3.38
C GLY A 89 10.30 -8.82 -3.98
N GLU A 90 10.59 -8.96 -5.28
CA GLU A 90 11.65 -8.17 -5.93
C GLU A 90 11.16 -6.82 -6.46
N LEU A 91 9.84 -6.58 -6.45
CA LEU A 91 9.24 -5.34 -6.93
C LEU A 91 9.32 -4.25 -5.86
N ILE A 92 9.92 -3.13 -6.23
CA ILE A 92 10.10 -1.97 -5.37
C ILE A 92 8.77 -1.44 -4.80
N PRO A 93 7.71 -1.20 -5.61
CA PRO A 93 6.46 -0.66 -5.07
C PRO A 93 5.85 -1.56 -3.98
N VAL A 94 5.95 -2.89 -4.15
CA VAL A 94 5.46 -3.87 -3.18
C VAL A 94 6.22 -3.76 -1.86
N ARG A 95 7.56 -3.68 -1.91
CA ARG A 95 8.42 -3.53 -0.73
C ARG A 95 8.19 -2.21 -0.01
N VAL A 96 8.07 -1.12 -0.76
CA VAL A 96 7.78 0.22 -0.22
C VAL A 96 6.48 0.21 0.58
N LEU A 97 5.38 -0.22 -0.05
CA LEU A 97 4.07 -0.19 0.59
C LEU A 97 4.02 -1.09 1.82
N ARG A 98 4.64 -2.28 1.76
CA ARG A 98 4.70 -3.18 2.91
C ARG A 98 5.58 -2.61 4.03
N ALA A 99 6.74 -2.03 3.71
CA ALA A 99 7.62 -1.40 4.69
C ALA A 99 6.90 -0.30 5.47
N TYR A 100 6.31 0.67 4.77
CA TYR A 100 5.66 1.82 5.41
C TYR A 100 4.41 1.46 6.20
N VAL A 101 3.61 0.50 5.73
CA VAL A 101 2.46 0.01 6.50
C VAL A 101 2.93 -0.65 7.79
N ASN A 102 3.88 -1.58 7.72
CA ASN A 102 4.37 -2.29 8.91
C ASN A 102 5.11 -1.37 9.89
N TYR A 103 5.86 -0.38 9.39
CA TYR A 103 6.56 0.62 10.21
C TYR A 103 5.61 1.49 11.07
N ARG A 104 4.40 1.77 10.56
CA ARG A 104 3.43 2.63 11.26
C ARG A 104 2.54 1.89 12.26
N LEU A 105 2.67 0.56 12.36
CA LEU A 105 1.86 -0.24 13.26
C LEU A 105 2.50 -0.35 14.65
N PRO A 106 1.72 -0.30 15.74
CA PRO A 106 2.26 -0.51 17.07
C PRO A 106 2.78 -1.94 17.25
N GLU A 107 4.06 -2.06 17.61
CA GLU A 107 4.76 -3.36 17.72
C GLU A 107 4.11 -4.29 18.73
N GLU A 108 3.61 -3.76 19.85
CA GLU A 108 2.99 -4.52 20.95
C GLU A 108 1.75 -5.32 20.53
N TYR A 109 1.08 -4.91 19.44
CA TYR A 109 -0.13 -5.58 18.95
C TYR A 109 0.10 -6.39 17.68
N PHE A 110 0.97 -5.92 16.79
CA PHE A 110 1.08 -6.47 15.44
C PHE A 110 2.36 -7.28 15.19
N HIS A 111 3.43 -7.04 15.95
CA HIS A 111 4.73 -7.71 15.79
C HIS A 111 5.30 -7.63 14.36
N ARG A 112 5.37 -6.40 13.82
CA ARG A 112 5.64 -6.14 12.40
C ARG A 112 6.93 -5.38 12.13
N THR A 113 7.62 -4.90 13.17
CA THR A 113 8.83 -4.08 13.03
C THR A 113 9.91 -4.79 12.23
N GLN A 114 10.13 -6.09 12.45
CA GLN A 114 11.15 -6.85 11.72
C GLN A 114 10.87 -6.90 10.21
N ILE A 115 9.61 -7.07 9.80
CA ILE A 115 9.22 -7.07 8.38
C ILE A 115 9.53 -5.71 7.74
N ALA A 116 9.23 -4.62 8.43
CA ALA A 116 9.56 -3.28 7.96
C ALA A 116 11.08 -3.08 7.81
N ILE A 117 11.87 -3.53 8.80
CA ILE A 117 13.34 -3.48 8.75
C ILE A 117 13.87 -4.23 7.53
N ASP A 118 13.38 -5.44 7.28
CA ASP A 118 13.85 -6.27 6.16
C ASP A 118 13.50 -5.65 4.80
N ASP A 119 12.30 -5.07 4.67
CA ASP A 119 11.92 -4.36 3.45
C ASP A 119 12.74 -3.07 3.25
N PHE A 120 13.00 -2.29 4.30
CA PHE A 120 13.86 -1.11 4.18
C PHE A 120 15.31 -1.47 3.84
N ARG A 121 15.87 -2.55 4.42
CA ARG A 121 17.18 -3.07 4.04
C ARG A 121 17.23 -3.44 2.56
N PHE A 122 16.22 -4.17 2.08
CA PHE A 122 16.11 -4.48 0.66
C PHE A 122 16.14 -3.21 -0.20
N LEU A 123 15.36 -2.17 0.17
CA LEU A 123 15.29 -0.92 -0.58
C LEU A 123 16.63 -0.15 -0.58
N ILE A 124 17.32 -0.11 0.56
CA ILE A 124 18.65 0.48 0.69
C ILE A 124 19.66 -0.26 -0.22
N ASP A 125 19.71 -1.59 -0.13
CA ASP A 125 20.56 -2.42 -0.98
C ASP A 125 20.33 -2.18 -2.48
N ARG A 126 19.07 -1.97 -2.90
CA ARG A 126 18.75 -1.67 -4.31
C ARG A 126 19.28 -0.30 -4.71
N TYR A 127 19.14 0.71 -3.87
CA TYR A 127 19.65 2.06 -4.11
C TYR A 127 21.18 2.12 -4.15
N GLU A 128 21.85 1.42 -3.25
CA GLU A 128 23.31 1.37 -3.22
C GLU A 128 23.91 0.70 -4.47
N ARG A 129 23.17 -0.23 -5.08
CA ARG A 129 23.55 -0.87 -6.35
C ARG A 129 23.22 -0.01 -7.57
N ASP A 130 22.08 0.67 -7.54
CA ASP A 130 21.60 1.55 -8.59
C ASP A 130 20.79 2.72 -7.99
N ASN A 131 21.40 3.89 -7.94
CA ASN A 131 20.78 5.07 -7.35
C ASN A 131 19.70 5.73 -8.23
N THR A 132 19.47 5.21 -9.45
CA THR A 132 18.40 5.67 -10.36
C THR A 132 17.11 4.86 -10.20
N VAL A 133 17.13 3.82 -9.36
CA VAL A 133 16.03 2.87 -9.20
C VAL A 133 14.75 3.47 -8.58
N PHE A 134 14.88 4.60 -7.88
CA PHE A 134 13.76 5.36 -7.33
C PHE A 134 13.57 6.65 -8.11
N SER A 135 12.35 6.91 -8.58
CA SER A 135 12.02 8.17 -9.26
C SER A 135 12.10 9.36 -8.29
N GLU A 136 12.30 10.58 -8.78
CA GLU A 136 12.25 11.77 -7.92
C GLU A 136 10.93 11.90 -7.14
N GLN A 137 9.83 11.42 -7.73
CA GLN A 137 8.52 11.41 -7.11
C GLN A 137 8.48 10.55 -5.83
N PHE A 138 9.33 9.53 -5.74
CA PHE A 138 9.42 8.68 -4.55
C PHE A 138 9.82 9.45 -3.28
N TYR A 139 10.52 10.57 -3.41
CA TYR A 139 11.06 11.35 -2.29
C TYR A 139 10.19 12.53 -1.86
N ARG A 140 9.03 12.74 -2.49
CA ARG A 140 8.12 13.86 -2.23
C ARG A 140 6.94 13.42 -1.36
#